data_AF-A0A091FJ99-F1
#
_entry.id   AF-A0A091FJ99-F1
#
_cell.length_a   1.000
_cell.length_b   1.000
_cell.length_c   1.000
_cell.angle_alpha   90.00
_cell.angle_beta   90.00
_cell.angle_gamma   90.00
#
_symmetry.space_group_name_H-M   'P 1'
#
loop_
_entity.id
_entity.type
_entity.pdbx_description
1 polymer ?
#
loop_
_entity_poly.entity_id
_entity_poly.type
_entity_poly.pdbx_seq_one_letter_code
_entity_poly.pdbx_strand_id
1 'polypeptide(L)'
;SELLARSLFACGISTVLQTTLGSRLPLVQIPSFEYLVPATVLSSHLSVGARTDRNGTNEATACLAQHCTITGSWATSLREVSGAVLISGLFQLVLGVSGLCGWAARHCGPMVLAPSLSIIGLSAYKEAALFCSTSWGVALLLLLLAVTFSQYLGSCRLPFCAWSQAWRGSTELSVPTLRMFSVLVPFACVCIICAILSHLHIPWESLDLAVAQLPWANSTFHAPWLRIPYTAGGGGLPLLTPRALAVGIAMAIGCSMNSVGCYVLCGRLLRAPQPPPLACNRGICMEGLGSLLAGLLGTPGGTAASIANACTIGLTQAGSCFSVQVSALVCMVLGMSPRLAGLLTRIPLAVHGGVLCVTYAVAVGMGISYFQYADIDSGRNIFIVGFAMFMALLVPRWFSAAPAHLATGWVPLDLLFLSLLMVPVFLTGFLSFFLENTVSG
;
A
#
# COMPACT_ATOMS: atom_id res chain seq x y z
N SER A 1 2.37 16.59 7.24
CA SER A 1 2.18 17.13 5.87
C SER A 1 3.42 16.96 4.99
N GLU A 2 4.64 17.27 5.46
CA GLU A 2 5.85 17.18 4.61
C GLU A 2 6.17 15.77 4.12
N LEU A 3 6.09 14.75 4.99
CA LEU A 3 6.33 13.36 4.59
C LEU A 3 5.34 12.90 3.51
N LEU A 4 4.06 13.27 3.68
CA LEU A 4 3.00 12.99 2.70
C LEU A 4 3.28 13.69 1.36
N ALA A 5 3.73 14.95 1.38
CA ALA A 5 4.08 15.68 0.18
C ALA A 5 5.23 14.99 -0.58
N ARG A 6 6.29 14.60 0.14
CA ARG A 6 7.45 13.88 -0.43
C ARG A 6 7.04 12.52 -1.00
N SER A 7 6.18 11.76 -0.32
CA SER A 7 5.69 10.47 -0.82
C SER A 7 4.81 10.64 -2.05
N LEU A 8 3.91 11.63 -2.08
CA LEU A 8 3.06 11.93 -3.24
C LEU A 8 3.90 12.31 -4.46
N PHE A 9 4.96 13.11 -4.26
CA PHE A 9 5.87 13.50 -5.33
C PHE A 9 6.63 12.28 -5.89
N ALA A 10 7.22 11.45 -5.02
CA ALA A 10 7.91 10.24 -5.43
C ALA A 10 6.98 9.25 -6.16
N CYS A 11 5.77 9.05 -5.63
CA CYS A 11 4.76 8.17 -6.23
C CYS A 11 4.26 8.70 -7.57
N GLY A 12 4.09 10.02 -7.72
CA GLY A 12 3.73 10.64 -8.99
C GLY A 12 4.78 10.39 -10.07
N ILE A 13 6.06 10.62 -9.77
CA ILE A 13 7.18 10.31 -10.69
C ILE A 13 7.23 8.82 -11.01
N SER A 14 7.16 7.96 -9.99
CA SER A 14 7.17 6.51 -10.14
C SER A 14 6.00 6.02 -11.02
N THR A 15 4.81 6.59 -10.87
CA THR A 15 3.63 6.25 -11.69
C THR A 15 3.80 6.67 -13.15
N VAL A 16 4.37 7.84 -13.42
CA VAL A 16 4.68 8.27 -14.79
C VAL A 16 5.71 7.31 -15.42
N LEU A 17 6.79 6.99 -14.71
CA LEU A 17 7.79 6.03 -15.18
C LEU A 17 7.20 4.64 -15.44
N GLN A 18 6.34 4.16 -14.53
CA GLN A 18 5.70 2.85 -14.64
C GLN A 18 4.80 2.73 -15.87
N THR A 19 3.99 3.76 -16.12
CA THR A 19 3.01 3.77 -17.22
C THR A 19 3.65 4.03 -18.58
N THR A 20 4.83 4.65 -18.64
CA THR A 20 5.53 4.98 -19.89
C THR A 20 6.62 3.96 -20.25
N LEU A 21 7.56 3.71 -19.34
CA LEU A 21 8.76 2.91 -19.55
C LEU A 21 8.72 1.54 -18.85
N GLY A 22 7.97 1.43 -17.75
CA GLY A 22 7.87 0.24 -16.92
C GLY A 22 6.98 -0.85 -17.52
N SER A 23 5.98 -1.29 -16.76
CA SER A 23 5.06 -2.34 -17.20
C SER A 23 4.04 -1.85 -18.24
N ARG A 24 3.86 -0.53 -18.39
CA ARG A 24 2.86 0.11 -19.26
C ARG A 24 1.41 -0.27 -18.96
N LEU A 25 1.17 -0.85 -17.79
CA LEU A 25 -0.17 -1.10 -17.28
C LEU A 25 -0.71 0.17 -16.59
N PRO A 26 -2.04 0.39 -16.56
CA PRO A 26 -2.66 1.53 -15.89
C PRO A 26 -2.63 1.36 -14.36
N LEU A 27 -1.44 1.28 -13.77
CA LEU A 27 -1.22 1.04 -12.35
C LEU A 27 -0.60 2.28 -11.69
N VAL A 28 -1.33 2.82 -10.72
CA VAL A 28 -0.85 3.87 -9.83
C VAL A 28 0.18 3.29 -8.86
N GLN A 29 1.31 3.97 -8.69
CA GLN A 29 2.31 3.67 -7.67
C GLN A 29 1.94 4.40 -6.37
N ILE A 30 2.03 3.73 -5.23
CA ILE A 30 1.69 4.26 -3.91
C ILE A 30 2.78 3.92 -2.89
N PRO A 31 2.85 4.60 -1.73
CA PRO A 31 3.63 4.09 -0.61
C PRO A 31 3.04 2.74 -0.18
N SER A 32 3.85 1.69 -0.20
CA SER A 32 3.36 0.33 0.07
C SER A 32 3.28 -0.01 1.56
N PHE A 33 2.23 -0.75 1.91
CA PHE A 33 2.06 -1.34 3.24
C PHE A 33 3.11 -2.42 3.55
N GLU A 34 3.72 -3.04 2.53
CA GLU A 34 4.83 -4.00 2.70
C GLU A 34 6.07 -3.36 3.34
N TYR A 35 6.21 -2.03 3.29
CA TYR A 35 7.29 -1.32 3.97
C TYR A 35 6.97 -1.03 5.45
N LEU A 36 5.70 -1.01 5.83
CA LEU A 36 5.28 -0.58 7.16
C LEU A 36 5.75 -1.56 8.23
N VAL A 37 5.53 -2.86 8.01
CA VAL A 37 5.90 -3.90 8.98
C VAL A 37 7.42 -4.04 9.16
N PRO A 38 8.25 -4.11 8.11
CA PRO A 38 9.70 -4.08 8.28
C PRO A 38 10.22 -2.76 8.89
N ALA A 39 9.58 -1.62 8.61
CA ALA A 39 9.95 -0.35 9.21
C ALA A 39 9.66 -0.30 10.72
N THR A 40 8.56 -0.89 11.19
CA THR A 40 8.25 -0.98 12.63
C THR A 40 9.20 -1.94 13.33
N VAL A 41 9.57 -3.05 12.71
CA VAL A 41 10.61 -3.98 13.20
C VAL A 41 11.96 -3.27 13.35
N LEU A 42 12.38 -2.49 12.35
CA LEU A 42 13.63 -1.73 12.43
C LEU A 42 13.59 -0.68 13.56
N SER A 43 12.48 0.06 13.66
CA SER A 43 12.31 1.15 14.62
C SER A 43 12.20 0.65 16.07
N SER A 44 11.58 -0.52 16.30
CA SER A 44 11.45 -1.11 17.65
C SER A 44 12.80 -1.61 18.16
N HIS A 45 13.64 -2.21 17.32
CA HIS A 45 14.99 -2.65 17.72
C HIS A 45 15.96 -1.50 18.02
N LEU A 46 15.78 -0.34 17.38
CA LEU A 46 16.48 0.90 17.74
C LEU A 46 16.20 1.32 19.20
N SER A 47 14.97 1.10 19.69
CA SER A 47 14.59 1.47 21.06
C SER A 47 15.19 0.54 22.13
N VAL A 48 15.52 -0.71 21.76
CA VAL A 48 16.17 -1.68 22.65
C VAL A 48 17.70 -1.50 22.68
N GLY A 49 18.29 -0.94 21.63
CA GLY A 49 19.74 -0.87 21.45
C GLY A 49 20.46 0.39 21.96
N ALA A 50 19.79 1.31 22.65
CA ALA A 50 20.35 2.64 22.98
C ALA A 50 20.45 2.99 24.48
N ARG A 51 20.23 2.03 25.40
CA ARG A 51 20.56 2.20 26.82
C ARG A 51 21.84 1.45 27.16
N THR A 52 22.98 2.07 26.90
CA THR A 52 24.19 1.79 27.68
C THR A 52 24.12 2.62 28.95
N ASP A 53 23.50 2.08 29.99
CA ASP A 53 23.68 2.65 31.33
C ASP A 53 25.15 2.48 31.73
N ARG A 54 25.70 3.54 32.33
CA ARG A 54 27.12 3.67 32.71
C ARG A 54 27.55 2.69 33.83
N ASN A 55 26.73 1.69 34.14
CA ASN A 55 26.90 0.72 35.23
C ASN A 55 26.79 -0.75 34.78
N GLY A 56 27.13 -1.09 33.53
CA GLY A 56 27.56 -2.46 33.17
C GLY A 56 26.56 -3.62 33.37
N THR A 57 25.28 -3.35 33.62
CA THR A 57 24.23 -4.37 33.71
C THR A 57 23.26 -4.22 32.56
N ASN A 58 23.30 -5.17 31.62
CA ASN A 58 22.38 -5.26 30.49
C ASN A 58 21.01 -5.77 30.96
N GLU A 59 20.13 -4.88 31.39
CA GLU A 59 18.71 -5.18 31.61
C GLU A 59 17.93 -4.82 30.35
N ALA A 60 17.43 -5.85 29.65
CA ALA A 60 16.58 -5.69 28.47
C ALA A 60 15.15 -5.30 28.90
N THR A 61 14.90 -4.03 29.19
CA THR A 61 13.53 -3.55 29.41
C THR A 61 12.82 -3.39 28.08
N ALA A 62 12.03 -4.39 27.69
CA ALA A 62 11.05 -4.29 26.62
C ALA A 62 9.95 -3.28 27.03
N CYS A 63 9.86 -2.15 26.33
CA CYS A 63 8.78 -1.19 26.56
C CYS A 63 7.52 -1.61 25.79
N LEU A 64 6.58 -2.25 26.50
CA LEU A 64 5.18 -2.34 26.12
C LEU A 64 4.46 -1.01 26.43
N ALA A 65 3.71 -0.50 25.46
CA ALA A 65 2.67 0.52 25.56
C ALA A 65 3.04 2.00 25.87
N GLN A 66 2.85 2.82 24.82
CA GLN A 66 2.09 4.08 24.78
C GLN A 66 2.56 5.36 25.49
N HIS A 67 3.54 5.38 26.40
CA HIS A 67 4.00 6.64 27.04
C HIS A 67 5.53 6.74 27.20
N CYS A 68 6.27 6.71 26.09
CA CYS A 68 7.67 7.14 26.08
C CYS A 68 7.84 8.40 25.22
N THR A 69 8.17 9.51 25.87
CA THR A 69 8.52 10.80 25.25
C THR A 69 9.94 10.72 24.68
N ILE A 70 10.08 10.17 23.47
CA ILE A 70 11.37 10.03 22.80
C ILE A 70 11.50 11.10 21.70
N THR A 71 11.90 12.31 22.08
CA THR A 71 12.06 13.43 21.14
C THR A 71 13.36 13.36 20.31
N GLY A 72 14.35 12.55 20.73
CA GLY A 72 15.60 12.33 20.00
C GLY A 72 15.63 11.12 19.04
N SER A 73 14.74 10.12 19.19
CA SER A 73 14.81 8.86 18.41
C SER A 73 14.06 8.88 17.09
N TRP A 74 13.03 9.71 16.95
CA TRP A 74 12.18 9.68 15.76
C TRP A 74 12.91 10.11 14.51
N ALA A 75 13.74 11.15 14.59
CA ALA A 75 14.52 11.63 13.45
C ALA A 75 15.58 10.61 13.01
N THR A 76 16.26 9.93 13.95
CA THR A 76 17.25 8.90 13.63
C THR A 76 16.59 7.64 13.08
N SER A 77 15.48 7.20 13.68
CA SER A 77 14.70 6.05 13.19
C SER A 77 14.17 6.30 11.79
N LEU A 78 13.64 7.49 11.51
CA LEU A 78 13.18 7.86 10.16
C LEU A 78 14.32 7.90 9.15
N ARG A 79 15.52 8.35 9.53
CA ARG A 79 16.71 8.32 8.65
C ARG A 79 17.20 6.90 8.37
N GLU A 80 17.15 6.01 9.35
CA GLU A 80 17.55 4.61 9.17
C GLU A 80 16.52 3.86 8.31
N VAL A 81 15.22 4.08 8.54
CA VAL A 81 14.15 3.53 7.69
C VAL A 81 14.23 4.08 6.27
N SER A 82 14.49 5.39 6.07
CA SER A 82 14.69 5.92 4.71
C SER A 82 15.93 5.36 4.03
N GLY A 83 16.98 5.04 4.79
CA GLY A 83 18.12 4.26 4.33
C GLY A 83 17.73 2.85 3.88
N ALA A 84 16.88 2.15 4.63
CA ALA A 84 16.36 0.85 4.23
C ALA A 84 15.51 0.93 2.96
N VAL A 85 14.68 1.97 2.80
CA VAL A 85 13.91 2.24 1.58
C VAL A 85 14.82 2.50 0.38
N LEU A 86 15.91 3.26 0.56
CA LEU A 86 16.91 3.49 -0.48
C LEU A 86 17.55 2.18 -0.95
N ILE A 87 17.96 1.34 0.01
CA ILE A 87 18.52 0.01 -0.27
C ILE A 87 17.50 -0.87 -0.98
N SER A 88 16.24 -0.82 -0.55
CA SER A 88 15.16 -1.55 -1.20
C SER A 88 15.04 -1.19 -2.68
N GLY A 89 15.05 0.10 -3.01
CA GLY A 89 15.01 0.55 -4.41
C GLY A 89 16.21 0.10 -5.25
N LEU A 90 17.43 0.12 -4.68
CA LEU A 90 18.62 -0.44 -5.34
C LEU A 90 18.45 -1.94 -5.61
N PHE A 91 17.97 -2.69 -4.62
CA PHE A 91 17.78 -4.13 -4.75
C PHE A 91 16.68 -4.47 -5.75
N GLN A 92 15.56 -3.73 -5.76
CA GLN A 92 14.51 -3.85 -6.77
C GLN A 92 15.03 -3.59 -8.18
N LEU A 93 15.93 -2.60 -8.36
CA LEU A 93 16.56 -2.36 -9.66
C LEU A 93 17.42 -3.56 -10.11
N VAL A 94 18.19 -4.15 -9.19
CA VAL A 94 18.96 -5.38 -9.46
C VAL A 94 18.03 -6.55 -9.79
N LEU A 95 16.94 -6.74 -9.06
CA LEU A 95 15.93 -7.77 -9.33
C LEU A 95 15.25 -7.59 -10.70
N GLY A 96 14.92 -6.35 -11.05
CA GLY A 96 14.34 -6.01 -12.35
C GLY A 96 15.30 -6.25 -13.51
N VAL A 97 16.58 -5.85 -13.37
CA VAL A 97 17.60 -6.01 -14.42
C VAL A 97 18.04 -7.47 -14.58
N SER A 98 18.20 -8.22 -13.48
CA SER A 98 18.55 -9.65 -13.51
C SER A 98 17.46 -10.52 -14.17
N GLY A 99 16.24 -10.01 -14.23
CA GLY A 99 15.10 -10.68 -14.84
C GLY A 99 14.43 -11.75 -13.99
N LEU A 100 14.86 -11.88 -12.72
CA LEU A 100 14.41 -12.92 -11.79
C LEU A 100 12.91 -12.86 -11.53
N CYS A 101 12.35 -11.65 -11.35
CA CYS A 101 10.93 -11.51 -11.05
C CYS A 101 10.01 -11.87 -12.23
N GLY A 102 10.43 -11.60 -13.46
CA GLY A 102 9.74 -12.01 -14.66
C GLY A 102 9.82 -13.52 -14.88
N TRP A 103 10.95 -14.14 -14.52
CA TRP A 103 11.06 -15.60 -14.50
C TRP A 103 10.12 -16.22 -13.45
N ALA A 104 10.07 -15.67 -12.24
CA ALA A 104 9.17 -16.11 -11.19
C ALA A 104 7.70 -15.94 -11.62
N ALA A 105 7.34 -14.79 -12.21
CA ALA A 105 5.99 -14.51 -12.70
C ALA A 105 5.49 -15.53 -13.73
N ARG A 106 6.39 -16.10 -14.56
CA ARG A 106 6.03 -17.18 -15.51
C ARG A 106 5.69 -18.49 -14.83
N HIS A 107 6.26 -18.76 -13.66
CA HIS A 107 6.04 -19.98 -12.89
C HIS A 107 4.95 -19.80 -11.82
N CYS A 108 4.38 -18.59 -11.68
CA CYS A 108 3.25 -18.34 -10.79
C CYS A 108 1.94 -18.79 -11.43
N GLY A 109 1.55 -20.03 -11.15
CA GLY A 109 0.24 -20.57 -11.49
C GLY A 109 -0.92 -19.95 -10.70
N PRO A 110 -2.18 -20.31 -11.04
CA PRO A 110 -3.37 -19.86 -10.30
C PRO A 110 -3.32 -20.24 -8.81
N MET A 111 -2.71 -21.38 -8.48
CA MET A 111 -2.52 -21.85 -7.09
C MET A 111 -1.60 -20.97 -6.25
N VAL A 112 -0.73 -20.15 -6.87
CA VAL A 112 0.11 -19.18 -6.18
C VAL A 112 -0.57 -17.82 -6.09
N LEU A 113 -1.20 -17.39 -7.20
CA LEU A 113 -1.79 -16.07 -7.34
C LEU A 113 -3.08 -15.92 -6.52
N ALA A 114 -3.96 -16.92 -6.54
CA ALA A 114 -5.24 -16.88 -5.84
C ALA A 114 -5.11 -16.72 -4.31
N PRO A 115 -4.30 -17.54 -3.59
CA PRO A 115 -4.13 -17.35 -2.15
C PRO A 115 -3.37 -16.06 -1.84
N SER A 116 -2.37 -15.68 -2.65
CA SER A 116 -1.63 -14.43 -2.45
C SER A 116 -2.55 -13.22 -2.49
N LEU A 117 -3.39 -13.10 -3.54
CA LEU A 117 -4.37 -12.01 -3.67
C LEU A 117 -5.39 -12.01 -2.52
N SER A 118 -5.85 -13.19 -2.12
CA SER A 118 -6.78 -13.35 -1.00
C SER A 118 -6.16 -12.88 0.32
N ILE A 119 -4.90 -13.26 0.60
CA ILE A 119 -4.19 -12.85 1.82
C ILE A 119 -3.79 -11.38 1.79
N ILE A 120 -3.48 -10.80 0.64
CA ILE A 120 -3.27 -9.35 0.57
C ILE A 120 -4.55 -8.63 1.04
N GLY A 121 -5.71 -9.08 0.54
CA GLY A 121 -7.04 -8.67 1.01
C GLY A 121 -7.22 -8.80 2.53
N LEU A 122 -7.06 -10.03 3.04
CA LEU A 122 -7.34 -10.37 4.43
C LEU A 122 -6.35 -9.72 5.40
N SER A 123 -5.06 -9.69 5.11
CA SER A 123 -4.04 -9.17 6.04
C SER A 123 -4.23 -7.71 6.46
N ALA A 124 -4.92 -6.91 5.63
CA ALA A 124 -5.20 -5.50 5.90
C ALA A 124 -6.37 -5.26 6.89
N TYR A 125 -7.10 -6.30 7.33
CA TYR A 125 -8.31 -6.10 8.16
C TYR A 125 -8.03 -5.36 9.47
N LYS A 126 -6.86 -5.59 10.08
CA LYS A 126 -6.51 -4.94 11.35
C LYS A 126 -6.41 -3.43 11.19
N GLU A 127 -5.67 -3.00 10.18
CA GLU A 127 -5.45 -1.58 9.92
C GLU A 127 -6.74 -0.90 9.48
N ALA A 128 -7.54 -1.58 8.66
CA ALA A 128 -8.85 -1.10 8.29
C ALA A 128 -9.78 -0.95 9.52
N ALA A 129 -9.77 -1.91 10.44
CA ALA A 129 -10.54 -1.84 11.68
C ALA A 129 -10.04 -0.71 12.61
N LEU A 130 -8.72 -0.54 12.74
CA LEU A 130 -8.12 0.55 13.51
C LEU A 130 -8.57 1.91 12.99
N PHE A 131 -8.54 2.13 11.67
CA PHE A 131 -9.01 3.39 11.08
C PHE A 131 -10.54 3.57 11.17
N CYS A 132 -11.33 2.50 11.02
CA CYS A 132 -12.78 2.58 11.20
C CYS A 132 -13.16 2.89 12.66
N SER A 133 -12.35 2.45 13.63
CA SER A 133 -12.62 2.62 15.06
C SER A 133 -12.69 4.08 15.51
N THR A 134 -12.10 5.02 14.75
CA THR A 134 -12.23 6.45 15.06
C THR A 134 -13.67 6.94 14.94
N SER A 135 -14.43 6.45 13.96
CA SER A 135 -15.86 6.76 13.81
C SER A 135 -16.57 5.75 12.92
N TRP A 136 -17.10 4.69 13.55
CA TRP A 136 -17.84 3.63 12.85
C TRP A 136 -19.01 4.14 12.02
N GLY A 137 -19.71 5.19 12.46
CA GLY A 137 -20.84 5.78 11.72
C GLY A 137 -20.43 6.32 10.35
N VAL A 138 -19.30 7.04 10.28
CA VAL A 138 -18.78 7.60 9.01
C VAL A 138 -18.26 6.49 8.10
N ALA A 139 -17.54 5.51 8.67
CA ALA A 139 -17.04 4.37 7.91
C ALA A 139 -18.18 3.52 7.33
N LEU A 140 -19.21 3.22 8.14
CA LEU A 140 -20.38 2.45 7.72
C LEU A 140 -21.21 3.19 6.68
N LEU A 141 -21.39 4.51 6.83
CA LEU A 141 -22.03 5.35 5.82
C LEU A 141 -21.29 5.26 4.48
N LEU A 142 -19.96 5.38 4.50
CA LEU A 142 -19.16 5.24 3.29
C LEU A 142 -19.30 3.85 2.66
N LEU A 143 -19.27 2.79 3.47
CA LEU A 143 -19.43 1.41 3.01
C LEU A 143 -20.80 1.17 2.36
N LEU A 144 -21.88 1.58 3.03
CA LEU A 144 -23.24 1.47 2.51
C LEU A 144 -23.40 2.25 1.21
N LEU A 145 -22.84 3.45 1.15
CA LEU A 145 -22.90 4.29 -0.04
C LEU A 145 -22.07 3.68 -1.19
N ALA A 146 -20.89 3.13 -0.91
CA ALA A 146 -20.09 2.43 -1.90
C ALA A 146 -20.79 1.18 -2.46
N VAL A 147 -21.42 0.38 -1.59
CA VAL A 147 -22.17 -0.81 -2.01
C VAL A 147 -23.42 -0.43 -2.81
N THR A 148 -24.18 0.58 -2.38
CA THR A 148 -25.38 1.05 -3.10
C THR A 148 -25.03 1.60 -4.48
N PHE A 149 -23.99 2.43 -4.59
CA PHE A 149 -23.53 2.96 -5.88
C PHE A 149 -22.94 1.87 -6.79
N SER A 150 -22.17 0.93 -6.23
CA SER A 150 -21.50 -0.11 -7.03
C SER A 150 -22.44 -1.21 -7.49
N GLN A 151 -23.28 -1.74 -6.59
CA GLN A 151 -24.04 -2.98 -6.82
C GLN A 151 -25.48 -2.68 -7.27
N TYR A 152 -26.13 -1.68 -6.66
CA TYR A 152 -27.55 -1.41 -6.91
C TYR A 152 -27.75 -0.37 -8.02
N LEU A 153 -26.94 0.70 -8.03
CA LEU A 153 -27.04 1.78 -9.01
C LEU A 153 -26.11 1.60 -10.22
N GLY A 154 -25.28 0.55 -10.24
CA GLY A 154 -24.35 0.27 -11.33
C GLY A 154 -25.03 0.08 -12.71
N SER A 155 -26.29 -0.36 -12.71
CA SER A 155 -27.12 -0.54 -13.91
C SER A 155 -27.99 0.68 -14.25
N CYS A 156 -28.11 1.66 -13.34
CA CYS A 156 -28.91 2.85 -13.57
C CYS A 156 -28.18 3.81 -14.51
N ARG A 157 -28.92 4.45 -15.41
CA ARG A 157 -28.39 5.49 -16.32
C ARG A 157 -28.82 6.86 -15.77
N LEU A 158 -27.88 7.74 -15.46
CA LEU A 158 -28.21 9.10 -15.02
C LEU A 158 -28.75 9.91 -16.22
N PRO A 159 -29.92 10.56 -16.10
CA PRO A 159 -30.51 11.37 -17.18
C PRO A 159 -29.71 12.66 -17.46
N PHE A 160 -28.89 13.14 -16.52
CA PHE A 160 -28.12 14.39 -16.66
C PHE A 160 -27.09 14.40 -17.82
N CYS A 161 -26.57 13.23 -18.22
CA CYS A 161 -25.65 13.15 -19.36
C CYS A 161 -26.35 13.26 -20.72
N ALA A 162 -27.68 13.05 -20.78
CA ALA A 162 -28.46 13.17 -22.01
C ALA A 162 -28.63 14.63 -22.47
N TRP A 163 -28.62 15.59 -21.54
CA TRP A 163 -28.76 17.01 -21.89
C TRP A 163 -27.56 17.53 -22.70
N SER A 164 -26.33 17.10 -22.38
CA SER A 164 -25.15 17.48 -23.19
C SER A 164 -25.12 16.80 -24.57
N GLN A 165 -25.79 15.66 -24.73
CA GLN A 165 -25.82 14.90 -25.99
C GLN A 165 -26.80 15.48 -27.02
N ALA A 166 -27.75 16.33 -26.61
CA ALA A 166 -28.65 17.03 -27.54
C ALA A 166 -27.90 18.07 -28.42
N TRP A 167 -26.69 18.47 -28.03
CA TRP A 167 -25.88 19.49 -28.73
C TRP A 167 -24.74 18.92 -29.60
N ARG A 168 -24.51 17.61 -29.61
CA ARG A 168 -23.48 16.96 -30.44
C ARG A 168 -24.04 15.68 -31.06
N GLY A 169 -24.53 15.80 -32.28
CA GLY A 169 -24.77 14.65 -33.13
C GLY A 169 -23.44 13.99 -33.49
N SER A 170 -23.18 12.79 -32.97
CA SER A 170 -22.58 11.63 -33.66
C SER A 170 -22.05 10.58 -32.68
N THR A 171 -22.58 9.36 -32.86
CA THR A 171 -21.96 8.03 -32.70
C THR A 171 -21.20 7.66 -31.42
N GLU A 172 -21.91 6.87 -30.60
CA GLU A 172 -21.47 5.75 -29.72
C GLU A 172 -20.16 5.84 -28.92
N LEU A 173 -20.30 5.92 -27.58
CA LEU A 173 -19.96 4.79 -26.71
C LEU A 173 -20.74 4.93 -25.38
N SER A 174 -21.78 4.12 -25.21
CA SER A 174 -22.66 4.15 -24.06
C SER A 174 -22.02 3.46 -22.84
N VAL A 175 -21.06 4.12 -22.17
CA VAL A 175 -20.44 3.59 -20.95
C VAL A 175 -21.31 3.95 -19.73
N PRO A 176 -21.60 3.02 -18.79
CA PRO A 176 -22.35 3.32 -17.57
C PRO A 176 -21.55 4.27 -16.69
N THR A 177 -21.87 5.56 -16.76
CA THR A 177 -21.18 6.65 -16.04
C THR A 177 -21.19 6.45 -14.53
N LEU A 178 -22.25 5.88 -13.94
CA LEU A 178 -22.33 5.62 -12.49
C LEU A 178 -21.32 4.60 -11.98
N ARG A 179 -21.01 3.56 -12.78
CA ARG A 179 -20.03 2.53 -12.41
C ARG A 179 -18.61 3.09 -12.36
N MET A 180 -18.28 4.05 -13.24
CA MET A 180 -16.97 4.72 -13.22
C MET A 180 -16.77 5.60 -11.98
N PHE A 181 -17.84 6.20 -11.44
CA PHE A 181 -17.77 7.07 -10.26
C PHE A 181 -18.11 6.38 -8.93
N SER A 182 -18.24 5.06 -8.94
CA SER A 182 -18.73 4.28 -7.79
C SER A 182 -17.89 4.37 -6.53
N VAL A 183 -16.63 4.82 -6.61
CA VAL A 183 -15.76 5.03 -5.43
C VAL A 183 -15.65 6.52 -5.10
N LEU A 184 -15.56 7.37 -6.13
CA LEU A 184 -15.38 8.82 -5.96
C LEU A 184 -16.62 9.51 -5.39
N VAL A 185 -17.82 9.14 -5.86
CA VAL A 185 -19.08 9.76 -5.41
C VAL A 185 -19.34 9.47 -3.94
N PRO A 186 -19.28 8.20 -3.46
CA PRO A 186 -19.43 7.92 -2.04
C PRO A 186 -18.42 8.67 -1.16
N PHE A 187 -17.15 8.70 -1.57
CA PHE A 187 -16.12 9.46 -0.89
C PHE A 187 -16.46 10.95 -0.81
N ALA A 188 -16.82 11.58 -1.93
CA ALA A 188 -17.19 12.99 -1.99
C ALA A 188 -18.42 13.30 -1.12
N CYS A 189 -19.47 12.48 -1.19
CA CYS A 189 -20.67 12.63 -0.37
C CYS A 189 -20.34 12.59 1.13
N VAL A 190 -19.55 11.61 1.57
CA VAL A 190 -19.17 11.50 2.98
C VAL A 190 -18.30 12.67 3.41
N CYS A 191 -17.34 13.11 2.58
CA CYS A 191 -16.54 14.30 2.86
C CYS A 191 -17.40 15.57 2.99
N ILE A 192 -18.40 15.75 2.11
CA ILE A 192 -19.34 16.88 2.16
C ILE A 192 -20.18 16.81 3.44
N ILE A 193 -20.73 15.65 3.78
CA ILE A 193 -21.50 15.46 5.02
C ILE A 193 -20.64 15.80 6.24
N CYS A 194 -19.40 15.30 6.31
CA CYS A 194 -18.47 15.63 7.39
C CYS A 194 -18.18 17.14 7.46
N ALA A 195 -18.01 17.81 6.32
CA ALA A 195 -17.77 19.25 6.27
C ALA A 195 -18.99 20.06 6.77
N ILE A 196 -20.21 19.66 6.38
CA ILE A 196 -21.46 20.28 6.84
C ILE A 196 -21.62 20.08 8.35
N LEU A 197 -21.40 18.86 8.84
CA LEU A 197 -21.53 18.54 10.27
C LEU A 197 -20.53 19.35 11.11
N SER A 198 -19.29 19.50 10.62
CA SER A 198 -18.26 20.33 11.25
C SER A 198 -18.66 21.82 11.27
N HIS A 199 -19.27 22.34 10.20
CA HIS A 199 -19.74 23.73 10.15
C HIS A 199 -20.91 23.99 11.11
N LEU A 200 -21.80 23.02 11.28
CA LEU A 200 -22.99 23.13 12.15
C LEU A 200 -22.67 23.00 13.65
N HIS A 201 -21.40 22.78 14.03
CA HIS A 201 -20.97 22.59 15.43
C HIS A 201 -21.81 21.54 16.18
N ILE A 202 -22.34 20.55 15.46
CA ILE A 202 -23.07 19.44 16.08
C ILE A 202 -22.00 18.54 16.70
N PRO A 203 -21.97 18.37 18.04
CA PRO A 203 -20.97 17.55 18.69
C PRO A 203 -21.24 16.09 18.33
N TRP A 204 -20.60 15.62 17.27
CA TRP A 204 -20.49 14.20 17.01
C TRP A 204 -19.29 13.73 17.81
N GLU A 205 -19.53 13.07 18.95
CA GLU A 205 -18.53 12.66 19.98
C GLU A 205 -17.26 11.98 19.43
N SER A 206 -17.26 11.52 18.18
CA SER A 206 -16.13 10.86 17.52
C SER A 206 -15.36 11.72 16.50
N LEU A 207 -15.91 12.85 16.03
CA LEU A 207 -15.25 13.70 15.02
C LEU A 207 -14.34 14.75 15.65
N ASP A 208 -14.77 15.36 16.76
CA ASP A 208 -13.99 16.41 17.44
C ASP A 208 -12.72 15.85 18.09
N LEU A 209 -12.75 14.64 18.65
CA LEU A 209 -11.54 14.03 19.23
C LEU A 209 -10.51 13.67 18.14
N ALA A 210 -10.95 13.14 16.99
CA ALA A 210 -10.07 12.73 15.90
C ALA A 210 -9.49 13.93 15.12
N VAL A 211 -10.22 15.04 15.01
CA VAL A 211 -9.77 16.27 14.36
C VAL A 211 -8.98 17.17 15.31
N ALA A 212 -9.32 17.21 16.61
CA ALA A 212 -8.62 18.00 17.62
C ALA A 212 -7.33 17.35 18.16
N GLN A 213 -7.19 16.02 18.10
CA GLN A 213 -5.99 15.32 18.60
C GLN A 213 -4.82 15.21 17.61
N LEU A 214 -4.86 15.84 16.43
CA LEU A 214 -3.66 15.96 15.59
C LEU A 214 -2.94 17.31 15.84
N PRO A 215 -1.74 17.32 16.45
CA PRO A 215 -0.93 18.53 16.72
C PRO A 215 -0.52 19.37 15.48
N TRP A 216 -1.00 19.02 14.29
CA TRP A 216 -0.54 19.52 13.00
C TRP A 216 -1.53 20.50 12.34
N ALA A 217 -2.77 20.61 12.87
CA ALA A 217 -3.81 21.46 12.28
C ALA A 217 -3.41 22.94 12.20
N ASN A 218 -2.68 23.44 13.21
CA ASN A 218 -2.15 24.82 13.24
C ASN A 218 -0.95 25.05 12.31
N SER A 219 -0.25 23.99 11.86
CA SER A 219 0.95 24.13 11.01
C SER A 219 0.62 24.44 9.55
N THR A 220 -0.65 24.36 9.16
CA THR A 220 -1.09 24.54 7.75
C THR A 220 -1.02 26.00 7.28
N PHE A 221 -1.11 26.97 8.20
CA PHE A 221 -1.15 28.40 7.84
C PHE A 221 0.22 29.00 7.48
N HIS A 222 1.32 28.40 7.96
CA HIS A 222 2.69 28.89 7.73
C HIS A 222 3.47 28.09 6.68
N ALA A 223 2.88 27.04 6.07
CA ALA A 223 3.57 26.24 5.07
C ALA A 223 3.62 26.94 3.70
N PRO A 224 4.77 26.89 2.99
CA PRO A 224 4.89 27.48 1.65
C PRO A 224 4.00 26.76 0.63
N TRP A 225 3.52 27.52 -0.36
CA TRP A 225 2.70 26.98 -1.45
C TRP A 225 3.48 26.09 -2.40
N LEU A 226 4.73 26.44 -2.71
CA LEU A 226 5.62 25.67 -3.57
C LEU A 226 6.92 25.43 -2.82
N ARG A 227 7.25 24.15 -2.61
CA ARG A 227 8.54 23.72 -2.07
C ARG A 227 8.92 22.44 -2.77
N ILE A 228 10.00 22.48 -3.54
CA ILE A 228 10.56 21.26 -4.14
C ILE A 228 10.92 20.33 -2.98
N PRO A 229 10.43 19.08 -2.95
CA PRO A 229 10.83 18.13 -1.93
C PRO A 229 12.30 17.80 -2.14
N TYR A 230 13.17 18.29 -1.25
CA TYR A 230 14.59 17.95 -1.25
C TYR A 230 15.06 17.61 0.16
N THR A 231 16.08 16.75 0.20
CA THR A 231 16.55 15.99 1.37
C THR A 231 17.27 16.88 2.39
N ALA A 232 18.00 17.89 1.91
CA ALA A 232 18.94 18.70 2.68
C ALA A 232 18.30 19.80 3.56
N GLY A 233 17.01 20.08 3.41
CA GLY A 233 16.36 21.23 4.07
C GLY A 233 15.76 20.97 5.47
N GLY A 234 15.86 19.76 6.02
CA GLY A 234 15.34 19.51 7.37
C GLY A 234 15.32 18.05 7.87
N GLY A 235 15.50 17.04 6.99
CA GLY A 235 15.41 15.62 7.37
C GLY A 235 16.74 14.90 7.60
N GLY A 236 17.85 15.43 7.09
CA GLY A 236 19.15 14.74 7.03
C GLY A 236 19.18 13.63 5.98
N LEU A 237 20.39 13.24 5.55
CA LEU A 237 20.59 12.16 4.58
C LEU A 237 20.16 10.79 5.17
N PRO A 238 19.71 9.85 4.32
CA PRO A 238 19.40 8.48 4.74
C PRO A 238 20.62 7.83 5.41
N LEU A 239 20.38 7.15 6.54
CA LEU A 239 21.42 6.47 7.30
C LEU A 239 21.51 5.01 6.85
N LEU A 240 22.66 4.64 6.31
CA LEU A 240 22.93 3.28 5.85
C LEU A 240 23.63 2.49 6.95
N THR A 241 22.87 1.63 7.64
CA THR A 241 23.39 0.68 8.63
C THR A 241 23.26 -0.76 8.10
N PRO A 242 24.02 -1.74 8.64
CA PRO A 242 23.81 -3.15 8.31
C PRO A 242 22.38 -3.65 8.59
N ARG A 243 21.70 -3.04 9.58
CA ARG A 243 20.29 -3.33 9.90
C ARG A 243 19.37 -2.80 8.81
N ALA A 244 19.58 -1.56 8.38
CA ALA A 244 18.87 -0.96 7.25
C ALA A 244 19.09 -1.76 5.96
N LEU A 245 20.29 -2.34 5.75
CA LEU A 245 20.57 -3.23 4.63
C LEU A 245 19.70 -4.49 4.66
N ALA A 246 19.71 -5.21 5.78
CA ALA A 246 18.91 -6.41 5.96
C ALA A 246 17.40 -6.16 5.77
N VAL A 247 16.89 -5.12 6.43
CA VAL A 247 15.48 -4.73 6.35
C VAL A 247 15.12 -4.23 4.95
N GLY A 248 16.00 -3.46 4.30
CA GLY A 248 15.80 -2.98 2.94
C GLY A 248 15.70 -4.12 1.91
N ILE A 249 16.50 -5.17 2.06
CA ILE A 249 16.39 -6.38 1.22
C ILE A 249 15.03 -7.06 1.44
N ALA A 250 14.58 -7.20 2.70
CA ALA A 250 13.28 -7.78 3.01
C ALA A 250 12.11 -6.96 2.41
N MET A 251 12.17 -5.63 2.53
CA MET A 251 11.21 -4.71 1.92
C MET A 251 11.17 -4.87 0.40
N ALA A 252 12.32 -4.97 -0.27
CA ALA A 252 12.40 -5.13 -1.72
C ALA A 252 11.75 -6.43 -2.19
N ILE A 253 12.00 -7.54 -1.50
CA ILE A 253 11.45 -8.86 -1.85
C ILE A 253 9.92 -8.84 -1.68
N GLY A 254 9.43 -8.41 -0.52
CA GLY A 254 7.99 -8.36 -0.23
C GLY A 254 7.23 -7.47 -1.23
N CYS A 255 7.75 -6.27 -1.49
CA CYS A 255 7.19 -5.32 -2.44
C CYS A 255 7.22 -5.85 -3.88
N SER A 256 8.32 -6.49 -4.30
CA SER A 256 8.42 -7.04 -5.67
C SER A 256 7.39 -8.16 -5.89
N MET A 257 7.21 -9.05 -4.91
CA MET A 257 6.19 -10.11 -5.00
C MET A 257 4.77 -9.53 -5.10
N ASN A 258 4.47 -8.54 -4.27
CA ASN A 258 3.19 -7.85 -4.30
C ASN A 258 2.93 -7.19 -5.67
N SER A 259 3.91 -6.46 -6.20
CA SER A 259 3.79 -5.76 -7.47
C SER A 259 3.65 -6.69 -8.67
N VAL A 260 4.32 -7.85 -8.68
CA VAL A 260 4.07 -8.90 -9.69
C VAL A 260 2.61 -9.35 -9.64
N GLY A 261 2.07 -9.58 -8.44
CA GLY A 261 0.66 -9.88 -8.23
C GLY A 261 -0.27 -8.82 -8.84
N CYS A 262 0.04 -7.53 -8.62
CA CYS A 262 -0.70 -6.41 -9.21
C CYS A 262 -0.67 -6.41 -10.74
N TYR A 263 0.47 -6.72 -11.36
CA TYR A 263 0.61 -6.73 -12.81
C TYR A 263 -0.26 -7.82 -13.44
N VAL A 264 -0.25 -9.02 -12.85
CA VAL A 264 -1.07 -10.14 -13.30
C VAL A 264 -2.56 -9.85 -13.07
N LEU A 265 -2.92 -9.34 -11.89
CA LEU A 265 -4.29 -8.94 -11.56
C LEU A 265 -4.83 -7.89 -12.54
N CYS A 266 -4.05 -6.84 -12.80
CA CYS A 266 -4.44 -5.76 -13.70
C CYS A 266 -4.65 -6.26 -15.13
N GLY A 267 -3.71 -7.05 -15.67
CA GLY A 267 -3.86 -7.62 -17.01
C GLY A 267 -5.15 -8.44 -17.14
N ARG A 268 -5.49 -9.23 -16.12
CA ARG A 268 -6.70 -10.05 -16.11
C ARG A 268 -7.99 -9.25 -15.99
N LEU A 269 -8.02 -8.21 -15.14
CA LEU A 269 -9.16 -7.31 -15.03
C LEU A 269 -9.41 -6.53 -16.32
N LEU A 270 -8.36 -6.22 -17.08
CA LEU A 270 -8.43 -5.61 -18.40
C LEU A 270 -8.74 -6.63 -19.51
N ARG A 271 -8.92 -7.91 -19.18
CA ARG A 271 -9.07 -9.02 -20.13
C ARG A 271 -7.92 -9.09 -21.16
N ALA A 272 -6.75 -8.61 -20.78
CA ALA A 272 -5.54 -8.70 -21.55
C ALA A 272 -4.84 -10.06 -21.29
N PRO A 273 -4.02 -10.54 -22.24
CA PRO A 273 -3.14 -11.67 -21.98
C PRO A 273 -2.21 -11.38 -20.80
N GLN A 274 -1.70 -12.45 -20.16
CA GLN A 274 -0.75 -12.28 -19.06
C GLN A 274 0.44 -11.41 -19.49
N PRO A 275 0.88 -10.48 -18.62
CA PRO A 275 1.96 -9.58 -18.98
C PRO A 275 3.24 -10.37 -19.28
N PRO A 276 3.96 -10.04 -20.36
CA PRO A 276 5.22 -10.71 -20.66
C PRO A 276 6.22 -10.46 -19.52
N PRO A 277 7.15 -11.39 -19.22
CA PRO A 277 8.07 -11.24 -18.10
C PRO A 277 8.95 -9.99 -18.20
N LEU A 278 9.26 -9.56 -19.44
CA LEU A 278 10.04 -8.36 -19.69
C LEU A 278 9.29 -7.11 -19.23
N ALA A 279 7.96 -7.07 -19.35
CA ALA A 279 7.15 -5.98 -18.83
C ALA A 279 7.14 -5.99 -17.29
N CYS A 280 7.08 -7.17 -16.66
CA CYS A 280 7.18 -7.29 -15.21
C CYS A 280 8.55 -6.81 -14.70
N ASN A 281 9.63 -7.23 -15.35
CA ASN A 281 11.01 -6.83 -15.02
C ASN A 281 11.24 -5.32 -15.18
N ARG A 282 10.76 -4.74 -16.29
CA ARG A 282 10.79 -3.28 -16.49
C ARG A 282 9.95 -2.55 -15.46
N GLY A 283 8.80 -3.09 -15.10
CA GLY A 283 7.95 -2.54 -14.04
C GLY A 283 8.68 -2.45 -12.70
N ILE A 284 9.27 -3.55 -12.25
CA ILE A 284 9.99 -3.60 -10.97
C ILE A 284 11.23 -2.69 -10.99
N CYS A 285 11.90 -2.56 -12.14
CA CYS A 285 13.00 -1.62 -12.28
C CYS A 285 12.55 -0.16 -12.11
N MET A 286 11.44 0.25 -12.75
CA MET A 286 10.90 1.60 -12.61
C MET A 286 10.35 1.87 -11.20
N GLU A 287 9.75 0.86 -10.58
CA GLU A 287 9.31 0.89 -9.18
C GLU A 287 10.50 1.04 -8.23
N GLY A 288 11.61 0.35 -8.49
CA GLY A 288 12.87 0.49 -7.78
C GLY A 288 13.47 1.89 -7.89
N LEU A 289 13.40 2.52 -9.08
CA LEU A 289 13.78 3.93 -9.26
C LEU A 289 12.89 4.88 -8.45
N GLY A 290 11.58 4.59 -8.37
CA GLY A 290 10.65 5.33 -7.53
C GLY A 290 10.97 5.19 -6.04
N SER A 291 11.25 3.97 -5.57
CA SER A 291 11.65 3.67 -4.19
C SER A 291 13.00 4.30 -3.83
N LEU A 292 13.96 4.31 -4.76
CA LEU A 292 15.22 5.03 -4.64
C LEU A 292 14.99 6.52 -4.40
N LEU A 293 14.17 7.14 -5.24
CA LEU A 293 13.82 8.56 -5.10
C LEU A 293 13.10 8.82 -3.77
N ALA A 294 12.17 7.94 -3.37
CA ALA A 294 11.44 8.03 -2.11
C ALA A 294 12.40 7.98 -0.90
N GLY A 295 13.32 7.02 -0.87
CA GLY A 295 14.36 6.89 0.15
C GLY A 295 15.28 8.10 0.22
N LEU A 296 15.71 8.65 -0.93
CA LEU A 296 16.47 9.89 -1.00
C LEU A 296 15.68 11.03 -0.36
N LEU A 297 14.42 11.22 -0.74
CA LEU A 297 13.52 12.25 -0.18
C LEU A 297 13.26 12.09 1.33
N GLY A 298 13.70 10.98 1.93
CA GLY A 298 13.55 10.71 3.35
C GLY A 298 12.15 10.21 3.70
N THR A 299 11.46 9.56 2.76
CA THR A 299 10.17 8.93 3.05
C THR A 299 10.38 7.58 3.73
N PRO A 300 9.50 7.19 4.67
CA PRO A 300 9.61 5.91 5.38
C PRO A 300 9.07 4.71 4.57
N GLY A 301 8.50 4.94 3.39
CA GLY A 301 7.99 3.89 2.49
C GLY A 301 8.47 4.11 1.06
N GLY A 302 8.79 3.01 0.38
CA GLY A 302 9.07 2.97 -1.05
C GLY A 302 7.79 2.94 -1.89
N THR A 303 7.95 3.02 -3.20
CA THR A 303 6.81 3.00 -4.14
C THR A 303 6.51 1.57 -4.57
N ALA A 304 5.23 1.20 -4.64
CA ALA A 304 4.78 -0.07 -5.20
C ALA A 304 3.48 0.04 -5.98
N ALA A 305 3.19 -0.97 -6.80
CA ALA A 305 1.95 -1.03 -7.54
C ALA A 305 0.74 -1.16 -6.61
N SER A 306 -0.23 -0.26 -6.75
CA SER A 306 -1.42 -0.22 -5.89
C SER A 306 -2.42 -1.33 -6.23
N ILE A 307 -2.65 -2.23 -5.28
CA ILE A 307 -3.72 -3.23 -5.35
C ILE A 307 -5.08 -2.59 -5.31
N ALA A 308 -5.25 -1.56 -4.49
CA ALA A 308 -6.49 -0.80 -4.44
C ALA A 308 -6.83 -0.24 -5.83
N ASN A 309 -5.84 0.35 -6.54
CA ASN A 309 -6.02 0.81 -7.91
C ASN A 309 -6.29 -0.34 -8.89
N ALA A 310 -5.59 -1.47 -8.78
CA ALA A 310 -5.86 -2.63 -9.63
C ALA A 310 -7.30 -3.12 -9.45
N CYS A 311 -7.78 -3.24 -8.21
CA CYS A 311 -9.13 -3.69 -7.89
C CYS A 311 -10.20 -2.68 -8.31
N THR A 312 -9.94 -1.38 -8.19
CA THR A 312 -10.89 -0.36 -8.66
C THR A 312 -11.06 -0.39 -10.17
N ILE A 313 -10.06 -0.77 -10.97
CA ILE A 313 -10.23 -1.01 -12.41
C ILE A 313 -11.26 -2.11 -12.67
N GLY A 314 -11.29 -3.16 -11.83
CA GLY A 314 -12.32 -4.20 -11.91
C GLY A 314 -13.72 -3.66 -11.64
N LEU A 315 -13.86 -2.72 -10.71
CA LEU A 315 -15.13 -2.06 -10.41
C LEU A 315 -15.54 -1.08 -11.51
N THR A 316 -14.67 -0.15 -11.89
CA THR A 316 -14.99 0.97 -12.78
C THR A 316 -14.94 0.61 -14.26
N GLN A 317 -14.23 -0.47 -14.62
CA GLN A 317 -13.93 -0.86 -16.00
C GLN A 317 -13.20 0.23 -16.79
N ALA A 318 -12.54 1.18 -16.10
CA ALA A 318 -11.79 2.27 -16.71
C ALA A 318 -10.27 1.97 -16.65
N GLY A 319 -9.76 1.39 -17.74
CA GLY A 319 -8.39 0.88 -17.84
C GLY A 319 -7.38 1.75 -18.59
N SER A 320 -7.54 3.08 -18.59
CA SER A 320 -6.71 3.96 -19.42
C SER A 320 -5.42 4.43 -18.71
N CYS A 321 -4.26 4.18 -19.34
CA CYS A 321 -2.97 4.69 -18.86
C CYS A 321 -2.92 6.22 -18.84
N PHE A 322 -3.63 6.90 -19.76
CA PHE A 322 -3.69 8.36 -19.77
C PHE A 322 -4.34 8.91 -18.50
N SER A 323 -5.42 8.29 -18.02
CA SER A 323 -6.06 8.69 -16.77
C SER A 323 -5.12 8.56 -15.57
N VAL A 324 -4.34 7.48 -15.54
CA VAL A 324 -3.33 7.22 -14.50
C VAL A 324 -2.15 8.20 -14.60
N GLN A 325 -1.75 8.62 -15.81
CA GLN A 325 -0.71 9.63 -15.99
C GLN A 325 -1.18 11.02 -15.53
N VAL A 326 -2.43 11.38 -15.82
CA VAL A 326 -3.01 12.63 -15.33
C VAL A 326 -3.08 12.63 -13.80
N SER A 327 -3.51 11.54 -13.18
CA SER A 327 -3.52 11.44 -11.71
C SER A 327 -2.10 11.51 -11.13
N ALA A 328 -1.11 10.93 -11.80
CA ALA A 328 0.29 11.02 -11.41
C ALA A 328 0.83 12.46 -11.45
N LEU A 329 0.51 13.22 -12.50
CA LEU A 329 0.88 14.65 -12.60
C LEU A 329 0.23 15.48 -11.48
N VAL A 330 -1.03 15.21 -11.18
CA VAL A 330 -1.72 15.84 -10.03
C VAL A 330 -1.02 15.49 -8.71
N CYS A 331 -0.64 14.23 -8.51
CA CYS A 331 0.14 13.80 -7.34
C CYS A 331 1.50 14.50 -7.24
N MET A 332 2.20 14.72 -8.36
CA MET A 332 3.45 15.48 -8.39
C MET A 332 3.22 16.93 -7.94
N VAL A 333 2.21 17.62 -8.49
CA VAL A 333 1.88 19.00 -8.12
C VAL A 333 1.49 19.11 -6.64
N LEU A 334 0.67 18.17 -6.14
CA LEU A 334 0.31 18.09 -4.73
C LEU A 334 1.54 17.85 -3.84
N GLY A 335 2.48 17.00 -4.31
CA GLY A 335 3.72 16.72 -3.60
C GLY A 335 4.72 17.89 -3.54
N MET A 336 4.65 18.81 -4.50
CA MET A 336 5.40 20.07 -4.46
C MET A 336 4.78 21.12 -3.53
N SER A 337 3.58 20.89 -3.01
CA SER A 337 2.87 21.83 -2.13
C SER A 337 2.58 21.22 -0.77
N PRO A 338 3.45 21.43 0.25
CA PRO A 338 3.21 20.97 1.62
C PRO A 338 1.89 21.48 2.20
N ARG A 339 1.41 22.65 1.73
CA ARG A 339 0.13 23.24 2.12
C ARG A 339 -1.06 22.44 1.57
N LEU A 340 -1.03 22.05 0.29
CA LEU A 340 -2.07 21.16 -0.28
C LEU A 340 -2.01 19.76 0.33
N ALA A 341 -0.81 19.23 0.58
CA ALA A 341 -0.66 17.98 1.31
C ALA A 341 -1.23 18.08 2.74
N GLY A 342 -1.09 19.23 3.40
CA GLY A 342 -1.74 19.51 4.69
C GLY A 342 -3.27 19.52 4.62
N LEU A 343 -3.85 19.97 3.51
CA LEU A 343 -5.30 19.88 3.30
C LEU A 343 -5.77 18.43 3.21
N LEU A 344 -5.02 17.56 2.54
CA LEU A 344 -5.32 16.12 2.47
C LEU A 344 -5.29 15.45 3.84
N THR A 345 -4.43 15.91 4.76
CA THR A 345 -4.40 15.37 6.14
C THR A 345 -5.63 15.71 6.97
N ARG A 346 -6.53 16.58 6.49
CA ARG A 346 -7.82 16.87 7.16
C ARG A 346 -8.90 15.83 6.87
N ILE A 347 -8.69 14.95 5.88
CA ILE A 347 -9.65 13.89 5.57
C ILE A 347 -9.72 12.95 6.79
N PRO A 348 -10.91 12.68 7.35
CA PRO A 348 -11.03 11.85 8.55
C PRO A 348 -10.45 10.44 8.36
N LEU A 349 -9.87 9.89 9.42
CA LEU A 349 -9.24 8.57 9.36
C LEU A 349 -10.26 7.45 9.07
N ALA A 350 -11.48 7.56 9.58
CA ALA A 350 -12.58 6.64 9.26
C ALA A 350 -12.92 6.57 7.77
N VAL A 351 -12.77 7.68 7.03
CA VAL A 351 -12.97 7.68 5.57
C VAL A 351 -11.89 6.83 4.90
N HIS A 352 -10.63 6.95 5.33
CA HIS A 352 -9.55 6.08 4.86
C HIS A 352 -9.82 4.61 5.18
N GLY A 353 -10.26 4.32 6.42
CA GLY A 353 -10.66 2.98 6.84
C GLY A 353 -11.75 2.38 5.96
N GLY A 354 -12.81 3.14 5.67
CA GLY A 354 -13.91 2.68 4.82
C GLY A 354 -13.48 2.42 3.36
N VAL A 355 -12.63 3.28 2.77
CA VAL A 355 -12.06 3.01 1.43
C VAL A 355 -11.19 1.75 1.43
N LEU A 356 -10.37 1.55 2.46
CA LEU A 356 -9.55 0.35 2.62
C LEU A 356 -10.45 -0.90 2.74
N CYS A 357 -11.49 -0.87 3.57
CA CYS A 357 -12.46 -1.96 3.67
C CYS A 357 -13.04 -2.36 2.31
N VAL A 358 -13.53 -1.41 1.50
CA VAL A 358 -14.11 -1.70 0.17
C VAL A 358 -13.06 -2.30 -0.77
N THR A 359 -11.89 -1.65 -0.87
CA THR A 359 -10.86 -2.04 -1.84
C THR A 359 -10.23 -3.39 -1.53
N TYR A 360 -9.92 -3.67 -0.25
CA TYR A 360 -9.37 -4.94 0.17
C TYR A 360 -10.42 -6.07 0.17
N ALA A 361 -11.70 -5.78 0.43
CA ALA A 361 -12.77 -6.77 0.25
C ALA A 361 -12.90 -7.22 -1.21
N VAL A 362 -12.78 -6.29 -2.17
CA VAL A 362 -12.72 -6.64 -3.59
C VAL A 362 -11.46 -7.45 -3.91
N ALA A 363 -10.31 -7.13 -3.31
CA ALA A 363 -9.10 -7.93 -3.49
C ALA A 363 -9.28 -9.39 -3.01
N VAL A 364 -9.94 -9.61 -1.87
CA VAL A 364 -10.32 -10.95 -1.39
C VAL A 364 -11.22 -11.66 -2.41
N GLY A 365 -12.29 -10.99 -2.87
CA GLY A 365 -13.21 -11.57 -3.86
C GLY A 365 -12.52 -11.93 -5.18
N MET A 366 -11.57 -11.10 -5.63
CA MET A 366 -10.76 -11.38 -6.80
C MET A 366 -9.85 -12.60 -6.60
N GLY A 367 -9.19 -12.69 -5.44
CA GLY A 367 -8.39 -13.87 -5.09
C GLY A 367 -9.22 -15.16 -5.11
N ILE A 368 -10.44 -15.12 -4.55
CA ILE A 368 -11.37 -16.25 -4.56
C ILE A 368 -11.78 -16.61 -6.00
N SER A 369 -12.12 -15.62 -6.83
CA SER A 369 -12.47 -15.86 -8.23
C SER A 369 -11.33 -16.51 -9.04
N TYR A 370 -10.07 -16.27 -8.67
CA TYR A 370 -8.92 -16.87 -9.35
C TYR A 370 -8.81 -18.39 -9.15
N PHE A 371 -9.38 -18.93 -8.08
CA PHE A 371 -9.37 -20.38 -7.89
C PHE A 371 -10.16 -21.12 -8.98
N GLN A 372 -11.09 -20.45 -9.70
CA GLN A 372 -11.83 -21.04 -10.82
C GLN A 372 -10.94 -21.49 -11.98
N TYR A 373 -9.70 -21.01 -12.05
CA TYR A 373 -8.74 -21.38 -13.10
C TYR A 373 -7.87 -22.57 -12.74
N ALA A 374 -8.23 -23.28 -11.67
CA ALA A 374 -7.51 -24.43 -11.19
C ALA A 374 -8.47 -25.46 -10.62
N ASP A 375 -8.02 -26.71 -10.56
CA ASP A 375 -8.81 -27.80 -10.02
C ASP A 375 -8.83 -27.75 -8.48
N ILE A 376 -9.90 -27.19 -7.90
CA ILE A 376 -10.07 -27.09 -6.44
C ILE A 376 -10.57 -28.41 -5.84
N ASP A 377 -10.98 -29.39 -6.65
CA ASP A 377 -11.44 -30.68 -6.13
C ASP A 377 -10.27 -31.61 -5.78
N SER A 378 -9.08 -31.32 -6.31
CA SER A 378 -7.85 -32.03 -5.98
C SER A 378 -7.41 -31.77 -4.53
N GLY A 379 -7.27 -32.84 -3.75
CA GLY A 379 -6.75 -32.78 -2.37
C GLY A 379 -5.37 -32.11 -2.26
N ARG A 380 -4.52 -32.24 -3.29
CA ARG A 380 -3.22 -31.53 -3.36
C ARG A 380 -3.43 -30.02 -3.31
N ASN A 381 -4.27 -29.52 -4.21
CA ASN A 381 -4.49 -28.10 -4.40
C ASN A 381 -5.21 -27.50 -3.18
N ILE A 382 -6.20 -28.21 -2.62
CA ILE A 382 -6.85 -27.83 -1.35
C ILE A 382 -5.83 -27.67 -0.23
N PHE A 383 -4.91 -28.64 -0.08
CA PHE A 383 -3.88 -28.59 0.95
C PHE A 383 -2.93 -27.40 0.74
N ILE A 384 -2.40 -27.21 -0.47
CA ILE A 384 -1.48 -26.11 -0.81
C ILE A 384 -2.08 -24.76 -0.43
N VAL A 385 -3.30 -24.49 -0.91
CA VAL A 385 -4.01 -23.24 -0.68
C VAL A 385 -4.31 -23.03 0.80
N GLY A 386 -4.92 -24.03 1.44
CA GLY A 386 -5.32 -23.94 2.85
C GLY A 386 -4.12 -23.74 3.78
N PHE A 387 -3.06 -24.52 3.58
CA PHE A 387 -1.84 -24.43 4.37
C PHE A 387 -1.14 -23.08 4.17
N ALA A 388 -0.94 -22.63 2.93
CA ALA A 388 -0.26 -21.38 2.66
C ALA A 388 -1.02 -20.17 3.23
N MET A 389 -2.34 -20.11 3.04
CA MET A 389 -3.18 -19.04 3.59
C MET A 389 -3.19 -19.03 5.12
N PHE A 390 -3.32 -20.19 5.76
CA PHE A 390 -3.33 -20.29 7.22
C PHE A 390 -1.98 -19.88 7.83
N MET A 391 -0.88 -20.43 7.30
CA MET A 391 0.47 -20.09 7.77
C MET A 391 0.80 -18.62 7.57
N ALA A 392 0.36 -18.03 6.46
CA ALA A 392 0.54 -16.61 6.17
C ALA A 392 -0.12 -15.66 7.19
N LEU A 393 -1.17 -16.10 7.88
CA LEU A 393 -1.79 -15.32 8.96
C LEU A 393 -1.23 -15.71 10.32
N LEU A 394 -0.94 -16.99 10.55
CA LEU A 394 -0.47 -17.53 11.81
C LEU A 394 0.94 -17.05 12.16
N VAL A 395 1.89 -17.19 11.24
CA VAL A 395 3.31 -16.92 11.51
C VAL A 395 3.57 -15.44 11.83
N PRO A 396 3.07 -14.46 11.04
CA PRO A 396 3.14 -13.05 11.41
C PRO A 396 2.48 -12.75 12.75
N ARG A 397 1.36 -13.41 13.08
CA ARG A 397 0.68 -13.22 14.38
C ARG A 397 1.55 -13.71 15.54
N TRP A 398 2.17 -14.88 15.40
CA TRP A 398 3.01 -15.47 16.45
C TRP A 398 4.26 -14.64 16.73
N PHE A 399 5.02 -14.31 15.69
CA PHE A 399 6.23 -13.50 15.85
C PHE A 399 5.92 -12.05 16.28
N SER A 400 4.71 -11.52 16.02
CA SER A 400 4.29 -10.21 16.54
C SER A 400 4.10 -10.23 18.05
N ALA A 401 3.65 -11.37 18.59
CA ALA A 401 3.46 -11.57 20.02
C ALA A 401 4.77 -11.92 20.74
N ALA A 402 5.70 -12.59 20.06
CA ALA A 402 6.94 -13.11 20.64
C ALA A 402 8.19 -12.83 19.76
N PRO A 403 8.57 -11.55 19.54
CA PRO A 403 9.67 -11.20 18.63
C PRO A 403 11.06 -11.68 19.10
N ALA A 404 11.22 -11.96 20.40
CA ALA A 404 12.51 -12.31 21.02
C ALA A 404 13.03 -13.74 20.71
N HIS A 405 12.26 -14.58 20.00
CA HIS A 405 12.60 -15.99 19.81
C HIS A 405 13.51 -16.28 18.61
N LEU A 406 13.76 -15.28 17.75
CA LEU A 406 14.65 -15.43 16.61
C LEU A 406 16.02 -14.82 16.95
N ALA A 407 16.92 -15.66 17.46
CA ALA A 407 18.26 -15.28 17.87
C ALA A 407 19.30 -16.16 17.17
N THR A 408 19.65 -15.81 15.93
CA THR A 408 20.75 -16.46 15.19
C THR A 408 22.12 -15.99 15.67
N GLY A 409 22.17 -14.96 16.52
CA GLY A 409 23.40 -14.31 16.99
C GLY A 409 23.87 -13.18 16.07
N TRP A 410 23.25 -13.01 14.90
CA TRP A 410 23.56 -11.96 13.93
C TRP A 410 22.37 -11.02 13.77
N VAL A 411 22.41 -9.87 14.43
CA VAL A 411 21.30 -8.88 14.45
C VAL A 411 20.76 -8.53 13.05
N PRO A 412 21.58 -8.27 12.01
CA PRO A 412 21.06 -8.00 10.68
C PRO A 412 20.29 -9.20 10.08
N LEU A 413 20.78 -10.42 10.32
CA LEU A 413 20.14 -11.64 9.80
C LEU A 413 18.80 -11.90 10.50
N ASP A 414 18.75 -11.70 11.82
CA ASP A 414 17.51 -11.79 12.59
C ASP A 414 16.46 -10.81 12.09
N LEU A 415 16.86 -9.56 11.82
CA LEU A 415 15.98 -8.53 11.27
C LEU A 415 15.49 -8.87 9.86
N LEU A 416 16.34 -9.47 9.01
CA LEU A 416 15.95 -9.90 7.66
C LEU A 416 14.85 -10.96 7.75
N PHE A 417 15.07 -12.02 8.54
CA PHE A 417 14.09 -13.10 8.69
C PHE A 417 12.82 -12.63 9.36
N LEU A 418 12.93 -11.86 10.45
CA LEU A 418 11.77 -11.31 11.14
C LEU A 418 10.95 -10.43 10.20
N SER A 419 11.59 -9.58 9.40
CA SER A 419 10.90 -8.71 8.43
C SER A 419 10.19 -9.52 7.33
N LEU A 420 10.81 -10.59 6.81
CA LEU A 420 10.19 -11.44 5.79
C LEU A 420 9.02 -12.26 6.36
N LEU A 421 9.23 -12.92 7.51
CA LEU A 421 8.23 -13.79 8.16
C LEU A 421 7.05 -13.01 8.73
N MET A 422 7.24 -11.73 9.01
CA MET A 422 6.19 -10.80 9.42
C MET A 422 5.26 -10.37 8.27
N VAL A 423 5.67 -10.50 7.01
CA VAL A 423 4.90 -10.01 5.85
C VAL A 423 4.02 -11.14 5.31
N PRO A 424 2.68 -11.09 5.48
CA PRO A 424 1.78 -12.17 5.08
C PRO A 424 1.83 -12.48 3.59
N VAL A 425 1.98 -11.44 2.77
CA VAL A 425 2.02 -11.53 1.30
C VAL A 425 3.23 -12.32 0.83
N PHE A 426 4.40 -12.03 1.41
CA PHE A 426 5.63 -12.77 1.14
C PHE A 426 5.47 -14.24 1.53
N LEU A 427 4.98 -14.50 2.75
CA LEU A 427 4.87 -15.86 3.25
C LEU A 427 3.87 -16.70 2.45
N THR A 428 2.72 -16.13 2.07
CA THR A 428 1.74 -16.80 1.21
C THR A 428 2.34 -17.14 -0.15
N GLY A 429 2.95 -16.15 -0.81
CA GLY A 429 3.50 -16.32 -2.14
C GLY A 429 4.64 -17.33 -2.15
N PHE A 430 5.53 -17.27 -1.16
CA PHE A 430 6.66 -18.20 -1.03
C PHE A 430 6.18 -19.63 -0.76
N LEU A 431 5.30 -19.84 0.23
CA LEU A 431 4.79 -21.17 0.56
C LEU A 431 3.98 -21.77 -0.59
N SER A 432 3.09 -20.99 -1.20
CA SER A 432 2.29 -21.47 -2.34
C SER A 432 3.19 -21.82 -3.52
N PHE A 433 4.16 -20.96 -3.84
CA PHE A 433 5.11 -21.23 -4.92
C PHE A 433 5.96 -22.46 -4.65
N PHE A 434 6.50 -22.60 -3.43
CA PHE A 434 7.32 -23.74 -3.05
C PHE A 434 6.54 -25.05 -3.14
N LEU A 435 5.34 -25.09 -2.56
CA LEU A 435 4.52 -26.30 -2.55
C LEU A 435 3.99 -26.67 -3.94
N GLU A 436 3.59 -25.70 -4.75
CA GLU A 436 3.15 -25.93 -6.13
C GLU A 436 4.25 -26.60 -6.98
N ASN A 437 5.51 -26.24 -6.76
CA ASN A 437 6.64 -26.78 -7.54
C ASN A 437 7.23 -28.08 -6.94
N THR A 438 6.95 -28.41 -5.68
CA THR A 438 7.55 -29.57 -5.00
C THR A 438 6.58 -30.72 -4.78
N VAL A 439 5.29 -30.45 -4.63
CA VAL A 439 4.28 -31.48 -4.37
C VAL A 439 3.80 -32.09 -5.70
N SER A 440 4.11 -33.37 -5.90
CA SER A 440 3.68 -34.13 -7.08
C SER A 440 2.16 -34.30 -7.12
N GLY A 441 1.58 -34.18 -8.32
CA GLY A 441 0.15 -34.34 -8.62
C GLY A 441 -0.25 -33.36 -9.70
#